data_AF-A0A6C1E111-F1
#
_entry.id   AF-A0A6C1E111-F1
#
_cell.length_a   1.000
_cell.length_b   1.000
_cell.length_c   1.000
_cell.angle_alpha   90.00
_cell.angle_beta   90.00
_cell.angle_gamma   90.00
#
_symmetry.space_group_name_H-M   'P 1'
#
loop_
_entity.id
_entity.type
_entity.pdbx_description
1 polymer ?
#
loop_
_entity_poly.entity_id
_entity_poly.type
_entity_poly.pdbx_seq_one_letter_code
_entity_poly.pdbx_strand_id
1 'polypeptide(L)'
;MMISGIVGDGSEYDWNEEKTFISRDSGLTWRLVHNSTGLYTTGDLGNIIMYIPYRSNENGDVPSKFYYSLDQGKTWGEYDLIMPIYPYRLISTISDGSGSKFILTGTSITDDPISITYSIDFSAVFDYKSCEEGDFEDWNLADGKCVNGAKYKYRRRKQDAQCLVKSTQRFEFR
;
A
#
# COMPACT_ATOMS: atom_id res chain seq x y z
N MET A 1 2.81 -6.76 2.19
CA MET A 1 2.31 -6.51 3.57
C MET A 1 2.83 -5.16 4.02
N MET A 2 2.02 -4.34 4.66
CA MET A 2 2.48 -3.11 5.32
C MET A 2 2.09 -3.13 6.79
N ILE A 3 2.91 -2.51 7.63
CA ILE A 3 2.76 -2.49 9.07
C ILE A 3 3.30 -1.17 9.64
N SER A 4 2.73 -0.72 10.75
CA SER A 4 3.35 0.29 11.61
C SER A 4 4.10 -0.40 12.75
N GLY A 5 5.31 0.05 13.07
CA GLY A 5 6.10 -0.56 14.12
C GLY A 5 7.36 0.24 14.47
N ILE A 6 8.11 -0.27 15.45
CA ILE A 6 9.35 0.33 15.95
C ILE A 6 10.49 -0.67 15.72
N VAL A 7 11.67 -0.15 15.37
CA VAL A 7 12.89 -0.96 15.27
C VAL A 7 13.70 -0.75 16.54
N GLY A 8 13.85 -1.82 17.33
CA GLY A 8 14.61 -1.78 18.58
C GLY A 8 15.16 -3.15 18.95
N ASP A 9 15.98 -3.19 20.00
CA ASP A 9 16.53 -4.43 20.57
C ASP A 9 15.58 -5.07 21.61
N GLY A 10 14.44 -4.43 21.89
CA GLY A 10 13.41 -4.87 22.81
C GLY A 10 13.60 -4.41 24.26
N SER A 11 14.63 -3.61 24.55
CA SER A 11 14.90 -3.11 25.91
C SER A 11 14.00 -1.91 26.29
N GLU A 12 13.73 -1.01 25.35
CA GLU A 12 12.88 0.17 25.51
C GLU A 12 12.04 0.40 24.25
N TYR A 13 10.85 0.99 24.43
CA TYR A 13 9.95 1.34 23.33
C TYR A 13 9.50 2.79 23.50
N ASP A 14 9.83 3.64 22.51
CA ASP A 14 9.23 4.95 22.37
C ASP A 14 8.18 4.93 21.26
N TRP A 15 6.92 5.13 21.62
CA TRP A 15 5.80 5.19 20.69
C TRP A 15 5.92 6.34 19.67
N ASN A 16 6.76 7.35 19.93
CA ASN A 16 7.04 8.41 18.97
C ASN A 16 7.98 7.96 17.84
N GLU A 17 8.65 6.82 17.98
CA GLU A 17 9.53 6.26 16.96
C GLU A 17 8.80 5.28 16.01
N GLU A 18 7.47 5.21 16.08
CA GLU A 18 6.68 4.32 15.24
C GLU A 18 6.70 4.79 13.77
N LYS A 19 7.09 3.87 12.89
CA LYS A 19 7.27 4.11 11.44
C LYS A 19 6.43 3.11 10.65
N THR A 20 6.17 3.43 9.39
CA THR A 20 5.50 2.49 8.48
C THR A 20 6.52 1.73 7.64
N PHE A 21 6.38 0.42 7.56
CA PHE A 21 7.24 -0.50 6.82
C PHE A 21 6.44 -1.33 5.82
N ILE A 22 7.12 -1.79 4.77
CA ILE A 22 6.59 -2.70 3.76
C ILE A 22 7.48 -3.93 3.60
N SER A 23 6.84 -5.07 3.42
CA SER A 23 7.47 -6.32 3.00
C SER A 23 6.79 -6.87 1.74
N ARG A 24 7.62 -7.33 0.78
CA ARG A 24 7.23 -7.98 -0.47
C ARG A 24 7.44 -9.50 -0.45
N ASP A 25 8.08 -10.02 0.60
CA ASP A 25 8.51 -11.41 0.73
C ASP A 25 7.89 -12.08 1.97
N SER A 26 6.67 -11.67 2.32
CA SER A 26 5.89 -12.22 3.44
C SER A 26 6.58 -12.09 4.80
N GLY A 27 7.31 -11.00 5.01
CA GLY A 27 7.87 -10.61 6.31
C GLY A 27 9.32 -11.03 6.55
N LEU A 28 10.00 -11.60 5.54
CA LEU A 28 11.42 -11.95 5.64
C LEU A 28 12.31 -10.70 5.65
N THR A 29 12.01 -9.73 4.77
CA THR A 29 12.67 -8.43 4.76
C THR A 29 11.67 -7.30 4.79
N TRP A 30 12.09 -6.18 5.39
CA TRP A 30 11.28 -4.99 5.57
C TRP A 30 12.02 -3.77 5.03
N ARG A 31 11.27 -2.85 4.44
CA ARG A 31 11.77 -1.54 3.98
C ARG A 31 10.95 -0.45 4.63
N LEU A 32 11.63 0.61 5.05
CA LEU A 32 10.99 1.82 5.54
C LEU A 32 10.19 2.47 4.41
N VAL A 33 8.91 2.74 4.66
CA VAL A 33 8.03 3.50 3.76
C VAL A 33 8.04 4.97 4.16
N HIS A 34 7.81 5.25 5.44
CA HIS A 34 7.70 6.60 5.96
C HIS A 34 8.04 6.64 7.45
N ASN A 35 8.60 7.75 7.92
CA ASN A 35 8.99 7.97 9.32
C ASN A 35 7.82 8.25 10.27
N SER A 36 6.58 8.07 9.81
CA SER A 36 5.37 8.27 10.61
C SER A 36 4.42 7.12 10.34
N THR A 37 3.51 6.87 11.26
CA THR A 37 2.37 6.00 11.03
C THR A 37 1.32 6.67 10.17
N GLY A 38 0.40 5.88 9.64
CA GLY A 38 -0.63 6.40 8.76
C GLY A 38 -1.65 5.35 8.38
N LEU A 39 -2.56 5.76 7.53
CA LEU A 39 -3.49 4.85 6.88
C LEU A 39 -2.86 4.34 5.61
N TYR A 40 -3.12 3.08 5.31
CA TYR A 40 -2.75 2.49 4.05
C TYR A 40 -3.77 1.50 3.55
N THR A 41 -3.82 1.34 2.24
CA THR A 41 -4.64 0.34 1.59
C THR A 41 -3.97 -0.12 0.30
N THR A 42 -4.47 -1.22 -0.25
CA THR A 42 -3.94 -1.80 -1.49
C THR A 42 -5.07 -2.10 -2.46
N GLY A 43 -4.77 -2.01 -3.75
CA GLY A 43 -5.64 -2.42 -4.84
C GLY A 43 -4.85 -3.11 -5.94
N ASP A 44 -5.54 -3.56 -6.98
CA ASP A 44 -5.02 -4.41 -8.06
C ASP A 44 -4.15 -5.56 -7.49
N LEU A 45 -4.65 -6.30 -6.50
CA LEU A 45 -3.98 -7.42 -5.84
C LEU A 45 -2.61 -7.05 -5.23
N GLY A 46 -2.49 -5.82 -4.70
CA GLY A 46 -1.26 -5.33 -4.07
C GLY A 46 -0.30 -4.61 -5.02
N ASN A 47 -0.68 -4.43 -6.29
CA ASN A 47 0.13 -3.68 -7.27
C ASN A 47 -0.02 -2.18 -7.13
N ILE A 48 -1.15 -1.72 -6.60
CA ILE A 48 -1.35 -0.32 -6.22
C ILE A 48 -1.35 -0.26 -4.70
N ILE A 49 -0.50 0.60 -4.16
CA ILE A 49 -0.40 0.84 -2.73
C ILE A 49 -0.65 2.32 -2.50
N MET A 50 -1.52 2.65 -1.57
CA MET A 50 -1.74 4.00 -1.11
C MET A 50 -1.37 4.12 0.36
N TYR A 51 -0.76 5.23 0.71
CA TYR A 51 -0.36 5.57 2.07
C TYR A 51 -0.60 7.06 2.31
N ILE A 52 -1.21 7.40 3.44
CA ILE A 52 -1.29 8.77 3.92
C ILE A 52 -0.83 8.79 5.38
N PRO A 53 0.21 9.55 5.74
CA PRO A 53 0.67 9.61 7.11
C PRO A 53 -0.38 10.32 7.98
N TYR A 54 -0.35 10.13 9.29
CA TYR A 54 -1.13 10.97 10.21
C TYR A 54 -0.46 12.34 10.43
N ARG A 55 0.85 12.44 10.16
CA ARG A 55 1.68 13.65 10.27
C ARG A 55 2.51 13.84 9.02
N SER A 56 2.50 15.03 8.43
CA SER A 56 3.26 15.32 7.20
C SER A 56 4.77 15.44 7.43
N ASN A 57 5.19 15.83 8.63
CA ASN A 57 6.59 15.99 9.04
C ASN A 57 6.77 15.70 10.54
N GLU A 58 8.01 15.80 11.02
CA GLU A 58 8.36 15.60 12.43
C GLU A 58 7.71 16.63 13.38
N ASN A 59 7.32 17.80 12.86
CA ASN A 59 6.64 18.85 13.64
C ASN A 59 5.16 18.53 13.89
N GLY A 60 4.62 17.47 13.28
CA GLY A 60 3.24 17.06 13.47
C GLY A 60 2.23 17.82 12.63
N ASP A 61 2.68 18.48 11.56
CA ASP A 61 1.79 19.22 10.66
C ASP A 61 0.81 18.29 9.95
N VAL A 62 -0.38 18.81 9.64
CA VAL A 62 -1.45 18.01 9.05
C VAL A 62 -1.07 17.52 7.64
N PRO A 63 -1.43 16.28 7.27
CA PRO A 63 -1.17 15.76 5.93
C PRO A 63 -1.74 16.64 4.82
N SER A 64 -0.85 17.16 3.98
CA SER A 64 -1.19 17.89 2.75
C SER A 64 -1.01 17.04 1.50
N LYS A 65 -0.47 15.81 1.62
CA LYS A 65 -0.24 14.90 0.51
C LYS A 65 -0.47 13.46 0.91
N PHE A 66 -0.82 12.63 -0.08
CA PHE A 66 -0.73 11.18 0.04
C PHE A 66 0.36 10.65 -0.87
N TYR A 67 0.82 9.45 -0.54
CA TYR A 67 1.83 8.72 -1.27
C TYR A 67 1.21 7.50 -1.93
N TYR A 68 1.74 7.11 -3.07
CA TYR A 68 1.32 5.90 -3.75
C TYR A 68 2.51 5.18 -4.36
N SER A 69 2.38 3.86 -4.53
CA SER A 69 3.36 3.05 -5.23
C SER A 69 2.64 2.15 -6.24
N LEU A 70 3.19 2.10 -7.46
CA LEU A 70 2.71 1.25 -8.55
C LEU A 70 3.69 0.10 -8.85
N ASP A 71 4.72 -0.05 -8.04
CA ASP A 71 5.78 -1.06 -8.16
C ASP A 71 5.98 -1.81 -6.83
N GLN A 72 4.89 -2.06 -6.12
CA GLN A 72 4.84 -2.87 -4.90
C GLN A 72 5.81 -2.35 -3.81
N GLY A 73 5.94 -1.02 -3.70
CA GLY A 73 6.73 -0.33 -2.67
C GLY A 73 8.21 -0.15 -2.97
N LYS A 74 8.64 -0.28 -4.23
CA LYS A 74 10.04 -0.03 -4.61
C LYS A 74 10.29 1.46 -4.82
N THR A 75 9.35 2.16 -5.41
CA THR A 75 9.32 3.62 -5.56
C THR A 75 7.97 4.17 -5.13
N TRP A 76 7.97 5.43 -4.71
CA TRP A 76 6.80 6.12 -4.20
C TRP A 76 6.63 7.44 -4.95
N GLY A 77 5.43 7.67 -5.48
CA GLY A 77 4.98 8.96 -5.98
C GLY A 77 4.21 9.71 -4.90
N GLU A 78 4.13 11.03 -5.07
CA GLU A 78 3.42 11.94 -4.17
C GLU A 78 2.28 12.62 -4.92
N TYR A 79 1.20 12.94 -4.20
CA TYR A 79 0.11 13.75 -4.72
C TYR A 79 -0.37 14.74 -3.65
N ASP A 80 -0.34 16.02 -3.98
CA ASP A 80 -0.83 17.09 -3.11
C ASP A 80 -2.36 17.10 -3.06
N LEU A 81 -2.90 17.01 -1.84
CA LEU A 81 -4.32 17.15 -1.59
C LEU A 81 -4.75 18.58 -1.89
N ILE A 82 -5.90 18.72 -2.55
CA ILE A 82 -6.52 20.02 -2.82
C ILE A 82 -6.80 20.77 -1.50
N MET A 83 -7.26 20.03 -0.49
CA MET A 83 -7.42 20.51 0.87
C MET A 83 -6.73 19.53 1.84
N PRO A 84 -5.80 19.99 2.67
CA PRO A 84 -5.25 19.17 3.75
C PRO A 84 -6.35 18.67 4.70
N ILE A 85 -6.22 17.43 5.18
CA ILE A 85 -7.22 16.78 6.04
C ILE A 85 -6.54 16.01 7.17
N TYR A 86 -7.26 15.84 8.28
CA TYR A 86 -6.97 14.76 9.23
C TYR A 86 -7.59 13.45 8.71
N PRO A 87 -6.79 12.50 8.20
CA PRO A 87 -7.33 11.31 7.57
C PRO A 87 -7.80 10.30 8.64
N TYR A 88 -9.00 9.75 8.48
CA TYR A 88 -9.51 8.69 9.36
C TYR A 88 -9.98 7.44 8.63
N ARG A 89 -10.07 7.48 7.28
CA ARG A 89 -10.43 6.31 6.49
C ARG A 89 -9.74 6.31 5.13
N LEU A 90 -9.11 5.21 4.77
CA LEU A 90 -8.58 4.95 3.44
C LEU A 90 -8.90 3.51 3.05
N ILE A 91 -9.70 3.33 2.00
CA ILE A 91 -10.19 2.01 1.57
C ILE A 91 -10.12 1.85 0.05
N SER A 92 -9.93 0.61 -0.40
CA SER A 92 -10.29 0.19 -1.76
C SER A 92 -11.81 0.15 -1.91
N THR A 93 -12.34 0.55 -3.07
CA THR A 93 -13.78 0.44 -3.38
C THR A 93 -14.22 -1.01 -3.59
N ILE A 94 -13.29 -1.92 -3.88
CA ILE A 94 -13.56 -3.36 -4.04
C ILE A 94 -12.82 -4.13 -2.95
N SER A 95 -13.56 -4.93 -2.18
CA SER A 95 -13.07 -5.61 -0.97
C SER A 95 -12.17 -6.83 -1.25
N ASP A 96 -12.24 -7.42 -2.44
CA ASP A 96 -11.40 -8.56 -2.83
C ASP A 96 -9.96 -8.15 -3.22
N GLY A 97 -9.66 -6.85 -3.16
CA GLY A 97 -8.36 -6.27 -3.50
C GLY A 97 -8.11 -6.10 -4.99
N SER A 98 -9.02 -6.49 -5.89
CA SER A 98 -8.87 -6.33 -7.35
C SER A 98 -9.13 -4.91 -7.85
N GLY A 99 -9.74 -4.06 -7.02
CA GLY A 99 -10.10 -2.69 -7.38
C GLY A 99 -8.90 -1.78 -7.58
N SER A 100 -9.04 -0.80 -8.47
CA SER A 100 -8.06 0.28 -8.73
C SER A 100 -8.57 1.66 -8.31
N LYS A 101 -9.68 1.71 -7.57
CA LYS A 101 -10.29 2.94 -7.07
C LYS A 101 -10.33 2.92 -5.56
N PHE A 102 -10.16 4.09 -4.97
CA PHE A 102 -10.00 4.25 -3.54
C PHE A 102 -10.82 5.43 -3.04
N ILE A 103 -11.22 5.33 -1.78
CA ILE A 103 -11.89 6.40 -1.05
C ILE A 103 -11.00 6.78 0.12
N LEU A 104 -10.57 8.04 0.14
CA LEU A 104 -9.89 8.67 1.26
C LEU A 104 -10.87 9.65 1.91
N THR A 105 -11.12 9.49 3.20
CA THR A 105 -11.98 10.39 3.97
C THR A 105 -11.23 10.95 5.16
N GLY A 106 -11.42 12.25 5.38
CA GLY A 106 -10.86 12.96 6.52
C GLY A 106 -11.70 14.17 6.89
N THR A 107 -11.24 14.90 7.89
CA THR A 107 -11.86 16.15 8.35
C THR A 107 -11.02 17.34 7.94
N SER A 108 -11.64 18.43 7.48
CA SER A 108 -10.95 19.68 7.16
C SER A 108 -10.28 20.30 8.38
N ILE A 109 -9.29 21.16 8.13
CA ILE A 109 -8.57 21.91 9.16
C ILE A 109 -9.10 23.34 9.18
N THR A 110 -10.33 23.50 9.65
CA THR A 110 -11.05 24.78 9.72
C THR A 110 -11.70 24.91 11.09
N ASP A 111 -12.02 26.15 11.51
CA ASP A 111 -12.70 26.41 12.78
C ASP A 111 -14.08 25.72 12.87
N ASP A 112 -14.72 25.50 11.72
CA ASP A 112 -15.91 24.66 11.56
C ASP A 112 -15.55 23.43 10.70
N PRO A 113 -15.18 22.28 11.31
CA PRO A 113 -14.64 21.14 10.58
C PRO A 113 -15.72 20.39 9.80
N ILE A 114 -15.47 20.15 8.51
CA ILE A 114 -16.35 19.36 7.64
C ILE A 114 -15.69 18.05 7.21
N SER A 115 -16.51 17.04 6.91
CA SER A 115 -16.02 15.79 6.32
C SER A 115 -15.73 15.99 4.83
N ILE A 116 -14.52 15.66 4.41
CA ILE A 116 -14.06 15.70 3.02
C ILE A 116 -13.81 14.28 2.54
N THR A 117 -14.33 13.94 1.37
CA THR A 117 -14.09 12.66 0.70
C THR A 117 -13.40 12.86 -0.64
N TYR A 118 -12.25 12.23 -0.79
CA TYR A 118 -11.51 12.10 -2.05
C TYR A 118 -11.83 10.75 -2.70
N SER A 119 -12.29 10.80 -3.95
CA SER A 119 -12.38 9.63 -4.83
C SER A 119 -11.15 9.60 -5.72
N ILE A 120 -10.36 8.54 -5.63
CA ILE A 120 -9.06 8.42 -6.27
C ILE A 120 -9.11 7.24 -7.24
N ASP A 121 -8.80 7.48 -8.51
CA ASP A 121 -8.97 6.51 -9.60
C ASP A 121 -7.64 6.25 -10.31
N PHE A 122 -7.08 5.05 -10.10
CA PHE A 122 -5.87 4.59 -10.77
C PHE A 122 -6.17 3.76 -12.03
N SER A 123 -7.41 3.66 -12.50
CA SER A 123 -7.75 2.84 -13.67
C SER A 123 -7.03 3.24 -14.96
N ALA A 124 -6.61 4.50 -15.05
CA ALA A 124 -5.90 5.08 -16.18
C ALA A 124 -4.37 4.92 -16.11
N VAL A 125 -3.81 4.41 -15.00
CA VAL A 125 -2.36 4.22 -14.94
C VAL A 125 -1.89 3.24 -16.01
N PHE A 126 -0.66 3.47 -16.47
CA PHE A 126 -0.05 2.70 -17.55
C PHE A 126 -0.90 2.67 -18.83
N ASP A 127 -1.57 3.78 -19.16
CA ASP A 127 -2.42 3.92 -20.34
C ASP A 127 -3.51 2.83 -20.45
N TYR A 128 -4.12 2.47 -19.32
CA TYR A 128 -5.13 1.42 -19.23
C TYR A 128 -4.63 0.03 -19.67
N LYS A 129 -3.33 -0.26 -19.65
CA LYS A 129 -2.81 -1.58 -20.02
C LYS A 129 -3.20 -2.67 -19.02
N SER A 130 -3.65 -3.80 -19.55
CA SER A 130 -3.85 -5.03 -18.79
C SER A 130 -2.59 -5.88 -18.85
N CYS A 131 -2.25 -6.56 -17.76
CA CYS A 131 -1.07 -7.42 -17.73
C CYS A 131 -1.26 -8.65 -18.61
N GLU A 132 -0.21 -8.98 -19.36
CA GLU A 132 -0.12 -10.18 -20.18
C GLU A 132 0.70 -11.27 -19.47
N GLU A 133 0.74 -12.49 -20.02
CA GLU A 133 1.44 -13.63 -19.42
C GLU A 133 2.91 -13.32 -19.07
N GLY A 134 3.58 -12.51 -19.90
CA GLY A 134 4.97 -12.09 -19.73
C GLY A 134 5.21 -11.10 -18.58
N ASP A 135 4.15 -10.46 -18.06
CA ASP A 135 4.21 -9.50 -16.96
C ASP A 135 4.16 -10.17 -15.58
N PHE A 136 4.04 -11.50 -15.54
CA PHE A 136 3.99 -12.28 -14.31
C PHE A 136 5.31 -13.00 -14.05
N GLU A 137 5.63 -13.17 -12.77
CA GLU A 137 6.70 -14.00 -12.27
C GLU A 137 6.14 -15.05 -11.31
N ASP A 138 6.84 -16.17 -11.27
CA ASP A 138 6.66 -17.18 -10.25
C ASP A 138 7.46 -16.80 -9.01
N TRP A 139 6.78 -16.74 -7.87
CA TRP A 139 7.40 -16.47 -6.57
C TRP A 139 7.22 -17.66 -5.64
N ASN A 140 8.34 -18.14 -5.08
CA ASN A 140 8.34 -19.24 -4.13
C ASN A 140 8.32 -18.70 -2.70
N LEU A 141 7.40 -19.17 -1.88
CA LEU A 141 7.36 -18.84 -0.47
C LEU A 141 8.61 -19.37 0.24
N ALA A 142 9.15 -18.59 1.18
CA ALA A 142 10.31 -18.97 1.99
C ALA A 142 11.52 -19.43 1.16
N ASP A 143 11.78 -18.77 0.03
CA ASP A 143 12.83 -19.13 -0.94
C ASP A 143 12.75 -20.60 -1.42
N GLY A 144 11.54 -21.16 -1.48
CA GLY A 144 11.29 -22.54 -1.90
C GLY A 144 11.55 -23.59 -0.83
N LYS A 145 11.76 -23.19 0.42
CA LYS A 145 11.79 -24.09 1.59
C LYS A 145 10.39 -24.61 1.90
N CYS A 146 10.32 -25.79 2.51
CA CYS A 146 9.05 -26.35 2.95
C CYS A 146 8.51 -25.58 4.15
N VAL A 147 7.23 -25.23 4.10
CA VAL A 147 6.47 -24.66 5.22
C VAL A 147 5.31 -25.61 5.48
N ASN A 148 5.21 -26.15 6.70
CA ASN A 148 4.20 -27.14 7.07
C ASN A 148 4.13 -28.35 6.11
N GLY A 149 5.28 -28.85 5.66
CA GLY A 149 5.38 -30.05 4.83
C GLY A 149 5.13 -29.83 3.33
N ALA A 150 4.85 -28.61 2.87
CA ALA A 150 4.64 -28.31 1.45
C ALA A 150 5.48 -27.12 0.98
N LYS A 151 5.71 -27.05 -0.34
CA LYS A 151 6.28 -25.86 -1.01
C LYS A 151 5.15 -25.11 -1.69
N TYR A 152 5.17 -23.79 -1.56
CA TYR A 152 4.14 -22.93 -2.16
C TYR A 152 4.78 -22.04 -3.21
N LYS A 153 4.12 -21.97 -4.36
CA LYS A 153 4.51 -21.18 -5.51
C LYS A 153 3.31 -20.34 -5.94
N TYR A 154 3.51 -19.04 -6.04
CA TYR A 154 2.47 -18.08 -6.38
C TYR A 154 2.85 -17.35 -7.65
N ARG A 155 1.87 -17.20 -8.55
CA ARG A 155 2.01 -16.33 -9.70
C ARG A 155 1.64 -14.91 -9.31
N ARG A 156 2.56 -13.96 -9.50
CA ARG A 156 2.33 -12.54 -9.17
C ARG A 156 2.87 -11.62 -10.27
N ARG A 157 2.36 -10.39 -10.34
CA ARG A 157 2.88 -9.39 -11.29
C ARG A 157 4.34 -9.06 -10.95
N LYS A 158 5.18 -8.98 -11.97
CA LYS A 158 6.55 -8.48 -11.86
C LYS A 158 6.54 -7.06 -11.31
N GLN A 159 7.59 -6.72 -10.57
CA GLN A 159 7.64 -5.45 -9.86
C GLN A 159 7.75 -4.24 -10.80
N ASP A 160 8.40 -4.42 -11.95
CA ASP A 160 8.66 -3.41 -12.98
C ASP A 160 7.61 -3.39 -14.12
N ALA A 161 6.68 -4.35 -14.15
CA ALA A 161 5.63 -4.38 -15.16
C ALA A 161 4.76 -3.11 -15.08
N GLN A 162 4.51 -2.50 -16.23
CA GLN A 162 3.72 -1.27 -16.37
C GLN A 162 2.33 -1.63 -16.90
N CYS A 163 1.55 -2.34 -16.08
CA CYS A 163 0.21 -2.84 -16.38
C CYS A 163 -0.59 -3.09 -15.09
N LEU A 164 -1.92 -3.17 -15.20
CA LEU A 164 -2.81 -3.62 -14.13
C LEU A 164 -3.30 -5.05 -14.38
N VAL A 165 -3.48 -5.86 -13.34
CA VAL A 165 -3.94 -7.25 -13.49
C VAL A 165 -5.39 -7.32 -13.98
N LYS A 166 -6.25 -6.38 -13.53
CA LYS A 166 -7.67 -6.20 -13.92
C LYS A 166 -8.60 -7.43 -13.85
N SER A 167 -8.11 -8.60 -13.43
CA SER A 167 -8.88 -9.85 -13.37
C SER A 167 -8.92 -10.40 -11.94
N THR A 168 -10.08 -10.95 -11.59
CA THR A 168 -10.28 -11.72 -10.36
C THR A 168 -9.45 -13.00 -10.47
N GLN A 169 -8.42 -13.16 -9.63
CA GLN A 169 -7.67 -14.42 -9.59
C GLN A 169 -8.63 -15.57 -9.23
N ARG A 170 -8.91 -16.44 -10.21
CA ARG A 170 -9.45 -17.78 -9.91
C ARG A 170 -8.32 -18.56 -9.27
N PHE A 171 -8.43 -18.82 -7.97
CA PHE A 171 -7.59 -19.80 -7.31
C PHE A 171 -7.95 -21.19 -7.84
N GLU A 172 -7.19 -21.69 -8.80
CA GLU A 172 -7.24 -23.10 -9.17
C GLU A 172 -6.46 -23.88 -8.11
N PHE A 173 -7.17 -24.57 -7.22
CA PHE A 173 -6.59 -25.64 -6.42
C PHE A 173 -6.35 -26.82 -7.35
N ARG A 174 -5.08 -27.17 -7.57
CA ARG A 174 -4.67 -28.39 -8.25
C ARG A 174 -4.30 -29.46 -7.24
#